data_AF-A0A081C2E4-F1
#
_entry.id   AF-A0A081C2E4-F1
#
_cell.length_a   1.000
_cell.length_b   1.000
_cell.length_c   1.000
_cell.angle_alpha   90.00
_cell.angle_beta   90.00
_cell.angle_gamma   90.00
#
_symmetry.space_group_name_H-M   'P 1'
#
loop_
_entity.id
_entity.type
_entity.pdbx_description
1 polymer ?
#
loop_
_entity_poly.entity_id
_entity_poly.type
_entity_poly.pdbx_seq_one_letter_code
_entity_poly.pdbx_strand_id
1 'polypeptide(L)' 'MRRLHAGEQDVLNVALELHADMLILDDKKARNEAKALGFDVYYTSAILKGAEKRGLIVSAAQLIAELRKMDIYLPVV' A
#
# COMPACT_ATOMS: atom_id res chain seq x y z
N MET A 1 8.39 16.17 -9.51
CA MET A 1 6.97 16.03 -9.15
C MET A 1 6.07 16.20 -10.39
N ARG A 2 5.97 15.17 -11.24
CA ARG A 2 5.06 15.18 -12.40
C ARG A 2 3.69 14.67 -11.96
N ARG A 3 2.73 15.59 -11.74
CA ARG A 3 1.27 15.39 -11.59
C ARG A 3 0.85 14.31 -10.58
N LEU A 4 1.15 14.55 -9.31
CA LEU A 4 0.37 13.99 -8.21
C LEU A 4 -0.76 14.96 -7.88
N HIS A 5 -1.92 14.44 -7.50
CA HIS A 5 -2.98 15.29 -6.96
C HIS A 5 -2.55 15.79 -5.57
N ALA A 6 -3.12 16.91 -5.10
CA ALA A 6 -2.72 17.54 -3.84
C ALA A 6 -2.71 16.55 -2.66
N GLY A 7 -3.71 15.68 -2.56
CA GLY A 7 -3.78 14.66 -1.50
C GLY A 7 -2.64 13.63 -1.54
N GLU A 8 -2.15 13.26 -2.71
CA GLU A 8 -1.01 12.33 -2.85
C GLU A 8 0.31 13.00 -2.46
N GLN A 9 0.43 14.31 -2.72
CA GLN A 9 1.59 15.10 -2.28
C GLN A 9 1.61 15.24 -0.76
N ASP A 10 0.46 15.49 -0.13
CA ASP A 10 0.36 15.61 1.32
C ASP A 10 0.75 14.30 2.02
N VAL A 11 0.30 13.15 1.50
CA VAL A 11 0.69 11.83 2.05
C VAL A 11 2.20 11.62 1.97
N LEU A 12 2.84 12.01 0.86
CA LEU A 12 4.30 11.91 0.72
C LEU A 12 5.05 12.87 1.66
N ASN A 13 4.55 14.10 1.83
CA ASN A 13 5.16 15.05 2.74
C ASN A 13 5.08 14.57 4.19
N VAL A 14 3.92 14.07 4.62
CA VAL A 14 3.76 13.47 5.96
C VAL A 14 4.68 12.26 6.14
N ALA A 15 4.82 11.43 5.10
CA ALA A 15 5.73 10.29 5.15
C ALA A 15 7.19 10.69 5.36
N LEU A 16 7.63 11.77 4.67
CA LEU A 16 8.97 12.33 4.82
C LEU A 16 9.17 12.91 6.22
N GLU A 17 8.18 13.66 6.72
CA GLU A 17 8.21 14.26 8.07
C GLU A 17 8.27 13.20 9.17
N LEU A 18 7.52 12.11 9.03
CA LEU A 18 7.49 11.02 10.01
C LEU A 18 8.66 10.04 9.87
N HIS A 19 9.52 10.21 8.86
CA HIS A 19 10.55 9.23 8.50
C HIS A 19 9.97 7.81 8.36
N ALA A 20 8.83 7.69 7.69
CA ALA A 20 8.13 6.43 7.58
C ALA A 20 8.94 5.40 6.77
N ASP A 21 9.08 4.19 7.29
CA ASP A 21 9.74 3.09 6.58
C ASP A 21 8.88 2.49 5.46
N MET A 22 7.56 2.70 5.52
CA MET A 22 6.57 1.97 4.71
C MET A 22 5.43 2.88 4.25
N LEU A 23 5.14 2.86 2.94
CA LEU A 23 3.97 3.55 2.36
C LEU A 23 3.01 2.60 1.65
N ILE A 24 1.71 2.90 1.76
CA ILE A 24 0.64 2.22 1.02
C ILE A 24 -0.07 3.28 0.19
N LEU A 25 -0.09 3.09 -1.13
CA LEU A 25 -0.67 4.04 -2.08
C LEU A 25 -1.50 3.30 -3.13
N ASP A 26 -2.69 3.82 -3.41
CA ASP A 26 -3.68 3.23 -4.31
C ASP A 26 -3.38 3.52 -5.80
N ASP A 27 -2.85 4.70 -6.13
CA ASP A 27 -2.51 5.07 -7.50
C ASP A 27 -1.09 4.66 -7.94
N LYS A 28 -0.96 4.24 -9.20
CA LYS A 28 0.31 3.80 -9.79
C LYS A 28 1.35 4.94 -9.87
N LYS A 29 0.93 6.17 -10.15
CA LYS A 29 1.82 7.34 -10.22
C LYS A 29 2.32 7.72 -8.83
N ALA A 30 1.44 7.73 -7.83
CA ALA A 30 1.83 7.95 -6.44
C ALA A 30 2.88 6.91 -5.99
N ARG A 31 2.66 5.63 -6.30
CA ARG A 31 3.66 4.57 -6.03
C ARG A 31 4.99 4.81 -6.73
N ASN A 32 4.99 5.29 -7.96
CA ASN A 32 6.23 5.56 -8.69
C ASN A 32 7.00 6.75 -8.11
N GLU A 33 6.31 7.82 -7.72
CA GLU A 33 6.97 8.98 -7.08
C GLU A 33 7.52 8.60 -5.69
N ALA A 34 6.75 7.85 -4.88
CA ALA A 34 7.21 7.36 -3.58
C ALA A 34 8.51 6.52 -3.71
N LYS A 35 8.55 5.61 -4.69
CA LYS A 35 9.76 4.84 -5.00
C LYS A 35 10.92 5.73 -5.44
N ALA A 36 10.66 6.76 -6.25
CA ALA A 36 11.69 7.71 -6.68
C ALA A 36 12.24 8.56 -5.51
N LEU A 37 11.44 8.75 -4.46
CA LEU A 37 11.83 9.41 -3.22
C LEU A 37 12.50 8.46 -2.20
N GLY A 38 12.66 7.18 -2.53
CA GLY A 38 13.36 6.19 -1.70
C GLY A 38 12.50 5.43 -0.70
N PHE A 39 11.16 5.56 -0.77
CA PHE A 39 10.27 4.81 0.10
C PHE A 39 10.05 3.37 -0.38
N ASP A 40 9.96 2.45 0.58
CA ASP A 40 9.43 1.12 0.31
C ASP A 40 7.90 1.18 0.18
N VAL A 41 7.44 0.96 -1.05
CA VAL A 41 6.01 0.96 -1.37
C VAL A 41 5.45 -0.45 -1.29
N TYR A 42 4.46 -0.61 -0.42
CA TYR A 42 3.76 -1.86 -0.21
C TYR A 42 2.33 -1.81 -0.73
N TYR A 43 1.88 -2.96 -1.22
CA TYR A 43 0.49 -3.18 -1.57
C TYR A 43 -0.27 -3.65 -0.33
N THR A 44 -1.56 -3.33 -0.25
CA THR A 44 -2.44 -3.84 0.84
C THR A 44 -2.37 -5.36 0.94
N SER A 45 -2.22 -6.06 -0.18
CA SER A 45 -2.02 -7.52 -0.23
C SER A 45 -0.74 -7.99 0.47
N ALA A 46 0.33 -7.17 0.47
CA ALA A 46 1.57 -7.48 1.19
C ALA A 46 1.40 -7.37 2.71
N ILE A 47 0.55 -6.46 3.19
CA ILE A 47 0.19 -6.33 4.61
C ILE A 47 -0.52 -7.60 5.07
N LEU A 48 -1.50 -8.08 4.29
CA LEU A 48 -2.23 -9.30 4.61
C LEU A 48 -1.30 -10.52 4.68
N LYS A 49 -0.37 -10.66 3.73
CA LYS A 49 0.66 -11.70 3.79
C LYS A 49 1.56 -11.56 5.02
N GLY A 50 1.91 -10.34 5.40
CA GLY A 50 2.68 -10.07 6.63
C GLY A 50 1.92 -10.47 7.89
N ALA A 51 0.61 -10.18 7.95
CA ALA A 51 -0.26 -10.55 9.05
C ALA A 51 -0.41 -12.09 9.18
N GLU A 52 -0.54 -12.80 8.05
CA GLU A 52 -0.57 -14.27 8.00
C GLU A 52 0.74 -14.87 8.53
N LYS A 53 1.90 -14.36 8.07
CA LYS A 53 3.21 -14.79 8.58
C LYS A 53 3.40 -14.56 10.08
N ARG A 54 2.72 -13.55 10.64
CA ARG A 54 2.73 -13.21 12.07
C ARG A 54 1.66 -13.96 12.87
N GLY A 55 0.84 -14.79 12.23
CA GLY A 55 -0.25 -15.54 12.89
C GLY A 55 -1.44 -14.68 13.31
N LEU A 56 -1.55 -13.44 12.80
CA LEU A 56 -2.67 -12.53 13.11
C LEU A 56 -3.94 -12.89 12.33
N ILE A 57 -3.78 -13.51 11.15
CA ILE A 57 -4.87 -14.06 10.35
C ILE A 57 -4.50 -15.48 9.91
N VAL A 58 -5.50 -16.32 9.69
CA VAL A 58 -5.32 -17.72 9.30
C VAL A 58 -4.85 -17.86 7.86
N SER A 59 -5.44 -17.08 6.94
CA SER A 59 -5.04 -17.10 5.54
C SER A 59 -5.27 -15.75 4.85
N ALA A 60 -4.19 -15.18 4.33
CA ALA A 60 -4.28 -13.96 3.51
C ALA A 60 -5.05 -14.24 2.21
N ALA A 61 -4.83 -15.42 1.61
CA ALA A 61 -5.48 -15.82 0.37
C ALA A 61 -7.01 -15.95 0.53
N GLN A 62 -7.48 -16.56 1.62
CA GLN A 62 -8.91 -16.66 1.90
C GLN A 62 -9.53 -15.29 2.13
N LEU A 63 -8.89 -14.43 2.93
CA LEU A 63 -9.39 -13.08 3.17
C LEU A 63 -9.47 -12.24 1.89
N ILE A 64 -8.47 -12.34 1.01
CA ILE A 64 -8.49 -11.69 -0.31
C ILE A 64 -9.66 -12.22 -1.16
N ALA A 65 -9.94 -13.53 -1.11
CA ALA A 65 -11.06 -14.12 -1.83
C ALA A 65 -12.42 -13.61 -1.31
N GLU A 66 -12.58 -13.49 0.01
CA GLU A 66 -13.79 -12.92 0.62
C GLU A 66 -13.98 -11.44 0.26
N LEU A 67 -12.91 -10.65 0.30
CA LEU A 67 -12.95 -9.24 -0.13
C LEU A 67 -13.39 -9.11 -1.60
N ARG A 68 -12.89 -9.99 -2.48
CA ARG A 68 -13.30 -10.01 -3.89
C ARG A 68 -14.78 -10.35 -4.09
N LYS A 69 -15.36 -11.23 -3.25
CA LYS A 69 -16.81 -11.52 -3.28
C LYS A 69 -17.64 -10.30 -2.89
N MET A 70 -17.06 -9.36 -2.15
CA MET A 70 -17.66 -8.09 -1.77
C MET A 70 -17.33 -6.95 -2.75
N ASP A 71 -16.83 -7.28 -3.95
CA ASP A 71 -16.36 -6.32 -4.97
C ASP A 71 -15.21 -5.40 -4.51
N ILE A 72 -14.45 -5.82 -3.49
CA ILE A 72 -13.25 -5.12 -3.02
C ILE A 72 -12.01 -5.74 -3.66
N TYR A 73 -11.34 -4.95 -4.51
CA TYR A 73 -10.15 -5.38 -5.23
C TYR A 73 -8.89 -4.85 -4.59
N LEU A 74 -7.99 -5.74 -4.21
CA LEU A 74 -6.65 -5.38 -3.77
C LEU A 74 -5.67 -5.54 -4.94
N PRO A 75 -4.80 -4.54 -5.20
CA PRO A 75 -3.75 -4.69 -6.17
C PRO A 75 -2.86 -5.88 -5.80
N VAL A 76 -2.73 -6.80 -6.76
CA VAL A 76 -1.87 -7.98 -6.66
C VAL A 76 -0.48 -7.55 -7.11
N VAL A 77 0.54 -7.87 -6.31
CA VAL A 77 1.96 -7.68 -6.62
C VAL A 77 2.33 -8.31 -7.95
#